data_AF-A0AAJ0U7D2-F1
#
_entry.id   AF-A0AAJ0U7D2-F1
#
_cell.length_a   1.000
_cell.length_b   1.000
_cell.length_c   1.000
_cell.angle_alpha   90.00
_cell.angle_beta   90.00
_cell.angle_gamma   90.00
#
_symmetry.space_group_name_H-M   'P 1'
#
loop_
_entity.id
_entity.type
_entity.pdbx_description
1 polymer ?
#
loop_
_entity_poly.entity_id
_entity_poly.type
_entity_poly.pdbx_seq_one_letter_code
_entity_poly.pdbx_strand_id
1 'polypeptide(L)'
;MDPRDAVNPPSAPPATGATPSDSETTARQAIDIGLIAVICAYIITALVGLPLFQDGAWYFFKIATLGVAEPPNLRYTALLPQLPTIWTAPLLDDAVMLRHLFSLSYVALPLASLLACWLLVRRRAPALMLFPLLWFLLNLVNFSGVSELLSSLYLTWPLVLAMLLAPERTWTWVYAGVTAPMLTALHPLAFLPAFALALLAAAIAWLRPRLRRPWGPLAGLLLVTGSFRLMWTAMGANSYERGRLQTDSAINYLMTETPAQHLLLAAVSLLGVLLAAGMLANGKVRDGCLRIAGAIAWLLPAVVVLIALEILNGEGIKLKAGLSFVVGLVLMGLGSAVVLAPWLPRGPGITATETLHNGRIRIAALIVTCMVTLLLAKSAAWWTATRGLQNLLGEADTDCITLSATEPFGLQWPWMAIIDDWATPMNALAFRPYLVLQPERGIEPVPLLLRHDRCDIARKTGKVYPTSWIERDIEVVNARFGPLR
;
A
#
# COMPACT_ATOMS: atom_id res chain seq x y z
N MET A 1 -22.90 32.67 58.03
CA MET A 1 -23.39 32.07 56.77
C MET A 1 -22.19 31.89 55.88
N ASP A 2 -21.75 30.64 55.74
CA ASP A 2 -20.54 30.23 55.05
C ASP A 2 -20.84 30.13 53.53
N PRO A 3 -20.09 30.81 52.63
CA PRO A 3 -20.29 30.73 51.18
C PRO A 3 -19.95 29.34 50.57
N ARG A 4 -19.81 28.30 51.39
CA ARG A 4 -19.53 26.91 50.97
C ARG A 4 -20.77 26.01 50.88
N ASP A 5 -21.96 26.52 51.25
CA ASP A 5 -23.23 25.78 51.16
C ASP A 5 -23.95 25.94 49.80
N ALA A 6 -23.18 26.19 48.72
CA ALA A 6 -23.73 26.16 47.36
C ALA A 6 -24.08 24.71 46.99
N VAL A 7 -25.34 24.35 47.24
CA VAL A 7 -26.00 23.10 46.85
C VAL A 7 -25.62 22.76 45.41
N ASN A 8 -24.82 21.70 45.23
CA ASN A 8 -24.52 21.15 43.91
C ASN A 8 -25.84 20.82 43.21
N PRO A 9 -26.09 21.33 41.98
CA PRO A 9 -27.30 20.99 41.25
C PRO A 9 -27.34 19.47 41.02
N PRO A 10 -28.54 18.85 41.10
CA PRO A 10 -28.69 17.41 40.91
C PRO A 10 -28.04 17.01 39.58
N SER A 11 -27.16 16.00 39.66
CA SER A 11 -26.49 15.42 38.50
C SER A 11 -27.52 15.05 37.45
N ALA A 12 -27.44 15.67 36.27
CA ALA A 12 -28.31 15.37 35.16
C ALA A 12 -28.35 13.84 34.92
N PRO A 13 -29.53 13.26 34.71
CA PRO A 13 -29.65 11.82 34.50
C PRO A 13 -28.72 11.39 33.36
N PRO A 14 -28.02 10.24 33.49
CA PRO A 14 -27.13 9.75 32.46
C PRO A 14 -27.92 9.66 31.15
N ALA A 15 -27.44 10.36 30.12
CA ALA A 15 -28.06 10.37 28.81
C ALA A 15 -28.27 8.92 28.35
N THR A 16 -29.52 8.48 28.37
CA THR A 16 -29.94 7.16 27.91
C THR A 16 -29.43 6.97 26.49
N GLY A 17 -28.57 5.97 26.30
CA GLY A 17 -27.87 5.72 25.05
C GLY A 17 -28.87 5.56 23.90
N ALA A 18 -28.93 6.56 23.02
CA ALA A 18 -29.72 6.49 21.81
C ALA A 18 -29.26 5.27 21.01
N THR A 19 -30.17 4.32 20.78
CA THR A 19 -29.94 3.20 19.88
C THR A 19 -29.60 3.75 18.49
N PRO A 20 -28.51 3.27 17.85
CA PRO A 20 -28.15 3.73 16.51
C PRO A 20 -29.32 3.51 15.54
N SER A 21 -29.59 4.47 14.67
CA SER A 21 -30.66 4.34 13.69
C SER A 21 -30.36 3.20 12.71
N ASP A 22 -31.41 2.54 12.21
CA ASP A 22 -31.28 1.41 11.26
C ASP A 22 -30.43 1.77 10.02
N SER A 23 -30.47 3.04 9.59
CA SER A 23 -29.66 3.54 8.49
C SER A 23 -28.15 3.50 8.78
N GLU A 24 -27.73 3.86 10.00
CA GLU A 24 -26.31 3.83 10.38
C GLU A 24 -25.78 2.39 10.48
N THR A 25 -26.60 1.49 11.00
CA THR A 25 -26.28 0.06 11.08
C THR A 25 -26.09 -0.53 9.68
N THR A 26 -27.01 -0.22 8.76
CA THR A 26 -26.94 -0.67 7.35
C THR A 26 -25.67 -0.17 6.65
N ALA A 27 -25.29 1.09 6.88
CA ALA A 27 -24.08 1.67 6.29
C ALA A 27 -22.79 0.99 6.76
N ARG A 28 -22.70 0.71 8.07
CA ARG A 28 -21.57 0.01 8.65
C ARG A 28 -21.44 -1.38 8.05
N GLN A 29 -22.55 -2.12 7.98
CA GLN A 29 -22.58 -3.45 7.36
C GLN A 29 -22.13 -3.42 5.91
N ALA A 30 -22.57 -2.45 5.11
CA ALA A 30 -22.15 -2.33 3.71
C ALA A 30 -20.63 -2.11 3.58
N ILE A 31 -20.04 -1.27 4.44
CA ILE A 31 -18.58 -1.06 4.47
C ILE A 31 -17.86 -2.32 4.98
N ASP A 32 -18.39 -2.98 6.01
CA ASP A 32 -17.82 -4.23 6.53
C ASP A 32 -17.76 -5.32 5.44
N ILE A 33 -18.86 -5.56 4.74
CA ILE A 33 -18.94 -6.50 3.60
C ILE A 33 -17.94 -6.10 2.51
N GLY A 34 -17.89 -4.81 2.19
CA GLY A 34 -16.96 -4.30 1.20
C GLY A 34 -15.48 -4.52 1.57
N LEU A 35 -15.12 -4.27 2.82
CA LEU A 35 -13.76 -4.52 3.31
C LEU A 35 -13.42 -6.01 3.32
N ILE A 36 -14.38 -6.89 3.63
CA ILE A 36 -14.18 -8.35 3.50
C ILE A 36 -13.87 -8.73 2.05
N ALA A 37 -14.60 -8.17 1.08
CA ALA A 37 -14.34 -8.43 -0.34
C ALA A 37 -12.92 -7.95 -0.75
N VAL A 38 -12.48 -6.79 -0.26
CA VAL A 38 -11.11 -6.28 -0.47
C VAL A 38 -10.07 -7.21 0.17
N ILE A 39 -10.32 -7.72 1.38
CA ILE A 39 -9.45 -8.69 2.05
C ILE A 39 -9.31 -9.95 1.19
N CYS A 40 -10.42 -10.52 0.71
CA CYS A 40 -10.40 -11.69 -0.17
C CYS A 40 -9.61 -11.44 -1.45
N ALA A 41 -9.79 -10.28 -2.10
CA ALA A 41 -9.05 -9.91 -3.30
C ALA A 41 -7.53 -9.80 -3.02
N TYR A 42 -7.15 -9.21 -1.89
CA TYR A 42 -5.74 -9.15 -1.45
C TYR A 42 -5.15 -10.52 -1.12
N ILE A 43 -5.93 -11.43 -0.52
CA ILE A 43 -5.50 -12.81 -0.30
C ILE A 43 -5.21 -13.48 -1.65
N ILE A 44 -6.08 -13.33 -2.65
CA ILE A 44 -5.83 -13.82 -4.01
C ILE A 44 -4.54 -13.21 -4.56
N THR A 45 -4.35 -11.88 -4.42
CA THR A 45 -3.11 -11.19 -4.80
C THR A 45 -1.86 -11.80 -4.16
N ALA A 46 -1.92 -12.17 -2.88
CA ALA A 46 -0.82 -12.83 -2.19
C ALA A 46 -0.59 -14.27 -2.67
N LEU A 47 -1.67 -15.03 -2.90
CA LEU A 47 -1.59 -16.42 -3.34
C LEU A 47 -1.03 -16.56 -4.75
N VAL A 48 -1.34 -15.63 -5.66
CA VAL A 48 -0.70 -15.59 -6.98
C VAL A 48 0.74 -15.07 -6.92
N GLY A 49 1.21 -14.61 -5.75
CA GLY A 49 2.57 -14.14 -5.55
C GLY A 49 2.84 -12.76 -6.15
N LEU A 50 1.81 -11.91 -6.35
CA LEU A 50 2.00 -10.57 -6.91
C LEU A 50 3.02 -9.71 -6.14
N PRO A 51 3.15 -9.80 -4.79
CA PRO A 51 4.19 -9.07 -4.08
C PRO A 51 5.62 -9.42 -4.51
N LEU A 52 5.86 -10.47 -5.30
CA LEU A 52 7.18 -10.76 -5.89
C LEU A 52 7.49 -9.89 -7.11
N PHE A 53 6.56 -9.07 -7.58
CA PHE A 53 6.86 -8.12 -8.66
C PHE A 53 8.07 -7.24 -8.30
N GLN A 54 9.04 -7.19 -9.22
CA GLN A 54 10.28 -6.39 -9.13
C GLN A 54 11.06 -6.58 -7.81
N ASP A 55 11.15 -5.53 -6.98
CA ASP A 55 11.90 -5.51 -5.71
C ASP A 55 11.52 -6.69 -4.80
N GLY A 56 10.28 -7.16 -4.89
CA GLY A 56 9.81 -8.31 -4.14
C GLY A 56 10.53 -9.61 -4.45
N ALA A 57 10.73 -9.95 -5.74
CA ALA A 57 11.46 -11.14 -6.15
C ALA A 57 12.89 -11.11 -5.64
N TRP A 58 13.51 -9.92 -5.64
CA TRP A 58 14.85 -9.73 -5.12
C TRP A 58 14.95 -9.96 -3.61
N TYR A 59 14.06 -9.34 -2.83
CA TYR A 59 14.02 -9.56 -1.38
C TYR A 59 13.74 -11.02 -1.06
N PHE A 60 12.76 -11.62 -1.73
CA PHE A 60 12.42 -13.03 -1.55
C PHE A 60 13.60 -13.95 -1.86
N PHE A 61 14.26 -13.78 -3.02
CA PHE A 61 15.42 -14.58 -3.41
C PHE A 61 16.56 -14.47 -2.39
N LYS A 62 16.84 -13.26 -1.89
CA LYS A 62 17.86 -13.07 -0.83
C LYS A 62 17.50 -13.78 0.46
N ILE A 63 16.27 -13.64 0.95
CA ILE A 63 15.81 -14.31 2.18
C ILE A 63 15.86 -15.82 2.01
N ALA A 64 15.38 -16.33 0.88
CA ALA A 64 15.36 -17.76 0.58
C ALA A 64 16.78 -18.35 0.51
N THR A 65 17.74 -17.65 -0.10
CA THR A 65 19.11 -18.18 -0.27
C THR A 65 20.04 -17.93 0.92
N LEU A 66 19.84 -16.86 1.68
CA LEU A 66 20.76 -16.49 2.78
C LEU A 66 20.16 -16.61 4.17
N GLY A 67 18.83 -16.72 4.30
CA GLY A 67 18.16 -16.68 5.60
C GLY A 67 18.30 -15.34 6.34
N VAL A 68 18.80 -14.29 5.69
CA VAL A 68 18.97 -12.95 6.29
C VAL A 68 18.04 -11.93 5.66
N ALA A 69 17.64 -10.98 6.49
CA ALA A 69 16.88 -9.82 6.07
C ALA A 69 17.74 -8.89 5.22
N GLU A 70 17.13 -8.26 4.21
CA GLU A 70 17.80 -7.24 3.42
C GLU A 70 17.19 -5.87 3.74
N PRO A 71 17.96 -4.92 4.31
CA PRO A 71 17.55 -3.53 4.44
C PRO A 71 17.94 -2.77 3.16
N PRO A 72 17.09 -2.70 2.12
CA PRO A 72 17.42 -2.05 0.85
C PRO A 72 17.81 -0.60 1.10
N ASN A 73 19.02 -0.19 0.72
CA ASN A 73 19.47 1.20 0.87
C ASN A 73 19.28 1.77 2.30
N LEU A 74 19.49 0.94 3.34
CA LEU A 74 19.29 1.28 4.76
C LEU A 74 17.82 1.60 5.13
N ARG A 75 16.85 1.02 4.41
CA ARG A 75 15.41 1.21 4.65
C ARG A 75 14.83 0.08 5.49
N TYR A 76 14.96 0.20 6.80
CA TYR A 76 14.67 -0.85 7.77
C TYR A 76 13.18 -1.24 7.89
N THR A 77 12.28 -0.42 7.41
CA THR A 77 10.84 -0.71 7.50
C THR A 77 10.35 -1.70 6.46
N ALA A 78 11.10 -1.89 5.37
CA ALA A 78 10.88 -3.02 4.46
C ALA A 78 11.09 -4.37 5.16
N LEU A 79 11.79 -4.40 6.30
CA LEU A 79 12.04 -5.61 7.08
C LEU A 79 10.78 -6.15 7.75
N LEU A 80 9.87 -5.27 8.20
CA LEU A 80 8.66 -5.70 8.93
C LEU A 80 7.86 -6.77 8.17
N PRO A 81 7.47 -6.57 6.90
CA PRO A 81 6.80 -7.62 6.13
C PRO A 81 7.73 -8.79 5.74
N GLN A 82 9.06 -8.65 5.83
CA GLN A 82 9.98 -9.76 5.58
C GLN A 82 10.13 -10.70 6.79
N LEU A 83 9.95 -10.19 8.02
CA LEU A 83 10.22 -10.93 9.27
C LEU A 83 9.59 -12.33 9.32
N PRO A 84 8.30 -12.53 8.95
CA PRO A 84 7.72 -13.86 8.99
C PRO A 84 8.47 -14.84 8.09
N THR A 85 8.84 -14.41 6.87
CA THR A 85 9.60 -15.25 5.93
C THR A 85 10.98 -15.58 6.48
N ILE A 86 11.70 -14.58 7.01
CA ILE A 86 13.05 -14.75 7.57
C ILE A 86 13.04 -15.75 8.72
N TRP A 87 12.09 -15.62 9.65
CA TRP A 87 11.98 -16.53 10.80
C TRP A 87 11.63 -17.96 10.38
N THR A 88 10.88 -18.13 9.30
CA THR A 88 10.50 -19.46 8.79
C THR A 88 11.50 -20.07 7.80
N ALA A 89 12.35 -19.27 7.16
CA ALA A 89 13.33 -19.73 6.17
C ALA A 89 14.27 -20.86 6.64
N PRO A 90 14.77 -20.88 7.90
CA PRO A 90 15.58 -21.99 8.39
C PRO A 90 14.75 -23.24 8.79
N LEU A 91 13.42 -23.13 8.86
CA LEU A 91 12.52 -24.19 9.30
C LEU A 91 11.78 -24.88 8.15
N LEU A 92 11.77 -24.25 6.97
CA LEU A 92 11.01 -24.68 5.80
C LEU A 92 11.93 -24.85 4.61
N ASP A 93 11.97 -26.05 4.02
CA ASP A 93 12.72 -26.31 2.79
C ASP A 93 11.90 -25.97 1.53
N ASP A 94 10.57 -25.87 1.66
CA ASP A 94 9.67 -25.54 0.55
C ASP A 94 9.70 -24.03 0.21
N ALA A 95 10.40 -23.70 -0.87
CA ALA A 95 10.48 -22.34 -1.41
C ALA A 95 9.10 -21.72 -1.71
N VAL A 96 8.08 -22.51 -2.03
CA VAL A 96 6.77 -21.96 -2.37
C VAL A 96 5.94 -21.67 -1.15
N MET A 97 6.03 -22.48 -0.10
CA MET A 97 5.46 -22.09 1.18
C MET A 97 6.11 -20.80 1.69
N LEU A 98 7.44 -20.66 1.54
CA LEU A 98 8.14 -19.40 1.84
C LEU A 98 7.66 -18.23 0.97
N ARG A 99 7.43 -18.44 -0.33
CA ARG A 99 6.88 -17.44 -1.25
C ARG A 99 5.49 -16.95 -0.82
N HIS A 100 4.63 -17.86 -0.38
CA HIS A 100 3.30 -17.51 0.13
C HIS A 100 3.38 -16.74 1.44
N LEU A 101 4.24 -17.16 2.37
CA LEU A 101 4.47 -16.42 3.62
C LEU A 101 4.98 -15.01 3.35
N PHE A 102 5.94 -14.86 2.43
CA PHE A 102 6.44 -13.56 1.98
C PHE A 102 5.30 -12.69 1.43
N SER A 103 4.53 -13.24 0.48
CA SER A 103 3.47 -12.50 -0.19
C SER A 103 2.34 -12.07 0.77
N LEU A 104 1.91 -12.99 1.65
CA LEU A 104 0.89 -12.71 2.66
C LEU A 104 1.35 -11.62 3.63
N SER A 105 2.62 -11.66 4.03
CA SER A 105 3.19 -10.67 4.96
C SER A 105 3.25 -9.26 4.36
N TYR A 106 3.55 -9.14 3.06
CA TYR A 106 3.51 -7.85 2.37
C TYR A 106 2.09 -7.31 2.18
N VAL A 107 1.13 -8.18 1.88
CA VAL A 107 -0.29 -7.81 1.75
C VAL A 107 -0.93 -7.48 3.10
N ALA A 108 -0.41 -8.02 4.21
CA ALA A 108 -0.92 -7.73 5.54
C ALA A 108 -0.85 -6.24 5.90
N LEU A 109 0.15 -5.51 5.39
CA LEU A 109 0.34 -4.09 5.69
C LEU A 109 -0.81 -3.18 5.18
N PRO A 110 -1.17 -3.18 3.88
CA PRO A 110 -2.32 -2.42 3.41
C PRO A 110 -3.63 -2.86 4.06
N LEU A 111 -3.81 -4.16 4.33
CA LEU A 111 -5.01 -4.67 5.00
C LEU A 111 -5.13 -4.19 6.45
N ALA A 112 -4.04 -4.28 7.22
CA ALA A 112 -3.99 -3.81 8.60
C ALA A 112 -4.24 -2.29 8.67
N SER A 113 -3.71 -1.53 7.71
CA SER A 113 -3.95 -0.09 7.60
C SER A 113 -5.43 0.24 7.34
N LEU A 114 -6.05 -0.39 6.33
CA LEU A 114 -7.49 -0.22 6.05
C LEU A 114 -8.37 -0.61 7.25
N LEU A 115 -8.07 -1.76 7.87
CA LEU A 115 -8.78 -2.22 9.04
C LEU A 115 -8.63 -1.23 10.20
N ALA A 116 -7.43 -0.75 10.48
CA ALA A 116 -7.19 0.24 11.52
C ALA A 116 -7.94 1.54 11.24
N CYS A 117 -7.90 2.07 10.01
CA CYS A 117 -8.69 3.23 9.61
C CYS A 117 -10.18 3.02 9.87
N TRP A 118 -10.72 1.87 9.47
CA TRP A 118 -12.12 1.54 9.70
C TRP A 118 -12.48 1.42 11.18
N LEU A 119 -11.68 0.70 11.96
CA LEU A 119 -11.89 0.54 13.40
C LEU A 119 -11.92 1.89 14.13
N LEU A 120 -11.08 2.84 13.70
CA LEU A 120 -11.02 4.20 14.26
C LEU A 120 -12.25 5.04 13.93
N VAL A 121 -12.74 4.97 12.69
CA VAL A 121 -13.82 5.83 12.22
C VAL A 121 -15.22 5.25 12.44
N ARG A 122 -15.39 3.92 12.44
CA ARG A 122 -16.71 3.25 12.33
C ARG A 122 -17.73 3.67 13.37
N ARG A 123 -17.29 4.01 14.58
CA ARG A 123 -18.17 4.43 15.70
C ARG A 123 -18.32 5.95 15.84
N ARG A 124 -17.38 6.74 15.32
CA ARG A 124 -17.33 8.20 15.58
C ARG A 124 -17.64 9.04 14.35
N ALA A 125 -17.08 8.67 13.21
CA ALA A 125 -17.18 9.46 11.98
C ALA A 125 -16.97 8.55 10.75
N PRO A 126 -17.87 7.57 10.49
CA PRO A 126 -17.68 6.57 9.44
C PRO A 126 -17.49 7.17 8.05
N ALA A 127 -18.04 8.36 7.80
CA ALA A 127 -17.86 9.09 6.53
C ALA A 127 -16.40 9.42 6.22
N LEU A 128 -15.53 9.56 7.23
CA LEU A 128 -14.10 9.79 7.03
C LEU A 128 -13.39 8.61 6.37
N MET A 129 -13.99 7.40 6.36
CA MET A 129 -13.44 6.23 5.66
C MET A 129 -13.32 6.44 4.15
N LEU A 130 -14.08 7.37 3.57
CA LEU A 130 -14.02 7.65 2.14
C LEU A 130 -12.65 8.18 1.70
N PHE A 131 -11.96 8.95 2.54
CA PHE A 131 -10.63 9.50 2.22
C PHE A 131 -9.54 8.42 2.10
N PRO A 132 -9.33 7.52 3.08
CA PRO A 132 -8.40 6.42 2.92
C PRO A 132 -8.85 5.49 1.79
N LEU A 133 -10.14 5.15 1.64
CA LEU A 133 -10.60 4.30 0.53
C LEU A 133 -10.26 4.87 -0.85
N LEU A 134 -10.47 6.19 -1.06
CA LEU A 134 -10.10 6.88 -2.29
C LEU A 134 -8.59 6.80 -2.56
N TRP A 135 -7.77 7.02 -1.54
CA TRP A 135 -6.33 6.90 -1.68
C TRP A 135 -5.89 5.46 -1.97
N PHE A 136 -6.44 4.48 -1.26
CA PHE A 136 -6.14 3.06 -1.49
C PHE A 136 -6.51 2.66 -2.91
N LEU A 137 -7.68 3.07 -3.42
CA LEU A 137 -8.06 2.86 -4.81
C LEU A 137 -7.05 3.46 -5.79
N LEU A 138 -6.69 4.74 -5.61
CA LEU A 138 -5.69 5.39 -6.45
C LEU A 138 -4.35 4.67 -6.39
N ASN A 139 -3.95 4.21 -5.21
CA ASN A 139 -2.68 3.54 -5.01
C ASN A 139 -2.59 2.19 -5.75
N LEU A 140 -3.71 1.57 -6.10
CA LEU A 140 -3.72 0.31 -6.86
C LEU A 140 -3.20 0.45 -8.30
N VAL A 141 -3.07 1.68 -8.84
CA VAL A 141 -2.36 1.93 -10.11
C VAL A 141 -0.89 1.55 -10.04
N ASN A 142 -0.30 1.59 -8.85
CA ASN A 142 1.06 1.11 -8.63
C ASN A 142 1.03 -0.42 -8.65
N PHE A 143 1.76 -1.02 -9.58
CA PHE A 143 1.80 -2.47 -9.70
C PHE A 143 2.55 -3.11 -8.53
N SER A 144 3.61 -2.45 -8.05
CA SER A 144 4.43 -2.94 -6.93
C SER A 144 3.69 -2.98 -5.60
N GLY A 145 3.67 -4.17 -4.98
CA GLY A 145 3.25 -4.38 -3.59
C GLY A 145 4.38 -4.12 -2.56
N VAL A 146 5.59 -3.87 -3.03
CA VAL A 146 6.82 -3.76 -2.22
C VAL A 146 7.40 -2.37 -2.42
N SER A 147 6.91 -1.42 -1.64
CA SER A 147 7.33 -0.03 -1.74
C SER A 147 7.32 0.66 -0.39
N GLU A 148 8.48 1.09 0.07
CA GLU A 148 8.67 1.79 1.35
C GLU A 148 7.96 3.16 1.34
N LEU A 149 7.85 3.77 0.16
CA LEU A 149 7.06 4.99 -0.02
C LEU A 149 5.58 4.73 0.30
N LEU A 150 5.03 3.62 -0.18
CA LEU A 150 3.63 3.27 0.07
C LEU A 150 3.42 2.80 1.51
N SER A 151 4.36 2.03 2.07
CA SER A 151 4.38 1.64 3.48
C SER A 151 4.30 2.84 4.40
N SER A 152 4.95 3.97 4.06
CA SER A 152 4.86 5.18 4.87
C SER A 152 3.42 5.72 4.96
N LEU A 153 2.64 5.64 3.87
CA LEU A 153 1.25 6.07 3.87
C LEU A 153 0.31 5.07 4.52
N TYR A 154 0.57 3.76 4.41
CA TYR A 154 -0.15 2.74 5.15
C TYR A 154 -0.01 2.93 6.67
N LEU A 155 1.14 3.42 7.14
CA LEU A 155 1.36 3.74 8.55
C LEU A 155 0.73 5.08 8.95
N THR A 156 0.80 6.10 8.10
CA THR A 156 0.34 7.45 8.47
C THR A 156 -1.17 7.62 8.42
N TRP A 157 -1.90 6.95 7.54
CA TRP A 157 -3.38 7.02 7.47
C TRP A 157 -4.10 6.71 8.79
N PRO A 158 -3.89 5.54 9.42
CA PRO A 158 -4.51 5.24 10.70
C PRO A 158 -4.02 6.18 11.80
N LEU A 159 -2.75 6.63 11.75
CA LEU A 159 -2.23 7.61 12.71
C LEU A 159 -2.94 8.96 12.59
N VAL A 160 -3.15 9.50 11.38
CA VAL A 160 -3.89 10.76 11.15
C VAL A 160 -5.30 10.65 11.74
N LEU A 161 -6.02 9.56 11.47
CA LEU A 161 -7.36 9.35 12.00
C LEU A 161 -7.35 9.19 13.53
N ALA A 162 -6.35 8.52 14.09
CA ALA A 162 -6.16 8.37 15.53
C ALA A 162 -5.90 9.72 16.22
N MET A 163 -5.03 10.55 15.63
CA MET A 163 -4.74 11.91 16.09
C MET A 163 -6.00 12.76 16.10
N LEU A 164 -6.83 12.67 15.05
CA LEU A 164 -8.03 13.48 14.92
C LEU A 164 -9.17 13.04 15.84
N LEU A 165 -9.40 11.72 15.94
CA LEU A 165 -10.58 11.16 16.60
C LEU A 165 -10.32 10.70 18.04
N ALA A 166 -9.06 10.43 18.40
CA ALA A 166 -8.66 9.92 19.70
C ALA A 166 -7.37 10.60 20.24
N PRO A 167 -7.25 11.95 20.20
CA PRO A 167 -5.99 12.63 20.54
C PRO A 167 -5.60 12.53 22.01
N GLU A 168 -6.50 12.06 22.88
CA GLU A 168 -6.28 11.97 24.33
C GLU A 168 -5.85 10.57 24.78
N ARG A 169 -5.89 9.59 23.88
CA ARG A 169 -5.58 8.20 24.21
C ARG A 169 -4.07 7.98 24.16
N THR A 170 -3.51 7.37 25.20
CA THR A 170 -2.07 7.09 25.31
C THR A 170 -1.52 6.30 24.14
N TRP A 171 -2.27 5.31 23.65
CA TRP A 171 -1.83 4.51 22.50
C TRP A 171 -1.66 5.36 21.23
N THR A 172 -2.40 6.46 21.06
CA THR A 172 -2.25 7.39 19.94
C THR A 172 -0.90 8.10 20.00
N TRP A 173 -0.47 8.53 21.20
CA TRP A 173 0.82 9.17 21.41
C TRP A 173 1.98 8.19 21.23
N VAL A 174 1.83 6.96 21.76
CA VAL A 174 2.81 5.89 21.54
C VAL A 174 2.93 5.60 20.06
N TYR A 175 1.81 5.50 19.34
CA TYR A 175 1.84 5.27 17.90
C TYR A 175 2.53 6.42 17.14
N ALA A 176 2.24 7.67 17.48
CA ALA A 176 2.95 8.84 16.91
C ALA A 176 4.46 8.81 17.22
N GLY A 177 4.82 8.52 18.47
CA GLY A 177 6.20 8.46 18.95
C GLY A 177 7.02 7.34 18.30
N VAL A 178 6.39 6.19 17.99
CA VAL A 178 7.02 5.08 17.24
C VAL A 178 7.07 5.38 15.75
N THR A 179 6.02 5.98 15.19
CA THR A 179 5.96 6.29 13.75
C THR A 179 6.99 7.34 13.35
N ALA A 180 7.29 8.31 14.21
CA ALA A 180 8.30 9.33 13.94
C ALA A 180 9.66 8.73 13.55
N PRO A 181 10.39 7.98 14.39
CA PRO A 181 11.66 7.37 14.00
C PRO A 181 11.52 6.34 12.86
N MET A 182 10.36 5.70 12.69
CA MET A 182 10.15 4.83 11.51
C MET A 182 10.17 5.63 10.19
N LEU A 183 9.63 6.85 10.17
CA LEU A 183 9.63 7.72 8.98
C LEU A 183 11.03 8.16 8.56
N THR A 184 12.01 8.28 9.47
CA THR A 184 13.41 8.52 9.07
C THR A 184 14.03 7.32 8.35
N ALA A 185 13.54 6.12 8.62
CA ALA A 185 14.07 4.85 8.10
C ALA A 185 13.26 4.25 6.94
N LEU A 186 12.26 4.96 6.42
CA LEU A 186 11.35 4.47 5.36
C LEU A 186 11.86 4.76 3.95
N HIS A 187 11.67 5.99 3.50
CA HIS A 187 11.88 6.37 2.11
C HIS A 187 12.43 7.81 2.06
N PRO A 188 13.21 8.21 1.03
CA PRO A 188 13.62 9.61 0.83
C PRO A 188 12.48 10.61 1.04
N LEU A 189 11.33 10.37 0.40
CA LEU A 189 10.14 11.23 0.51
C LEU A 189 9.36 11.11 1.83
N ALA A 190 9.77 10.29 2.80
CA ALA A 190 9.05 10.13 4.07
C ALA A 190 9.12 11.40 4.97
N PHE A 191 9.97 12.38 4.63
CA PHE A 191 9.93 13.69 5.31
C PHE A 191 8.58 14.41 5.08
N LEU A 192 7.91 14.19 3.94
CA LEU A 192 6.62 14.83 3.63
C LEU A 192 5.51 14.44 4.62
N PRO A 193 5.22 13.15 4.86
CA PRO A 193 4.27 12.74 5.89
C PRO A 193 4.74 13.12 7.30
N ALA A 194 6.05 13.12 7.57
CA ALA A 194 6.56 13.59 8.87
C ALA A 194 6.20 15.06 9.13
N PHE A 195 6.40 15.94 8.14
CA PHE A 195 5.99 17.34 8.24
C PHE A 195 4.48 17.51 8.30
N ALA A 196 3.71 16.76 7.50
CA ALA A 196 2.25 16.81 7.56
C ALA A 196 1.72 16.41 8.96
N LEU A 197 2.28 15.35 9.56
CA LEU A 197 1.95 14.93 10.92
C LEU A 197 2.40 15.96 11.96
N ALA A 198 3.57 16.59 11.79
CA ALA A 198 4.05 17.65 12.68
C ALA A 198 3.09 18.85 12.68
N LEU A 199 2.63 19.29 11.49
CA LEU A 199 1.64 20.35 11.35
C LEU A 199 0.31 19.97 11.99
N LEU A 200 -0.15 18.73 11.79
CA LEU A 200 -1.38 18.25 12.42
C LEU A 200 -1.26 18.20 13.95
N ALA A 201 -0.14 17.71 14.49
CA ALA A 201 0.14 17.69 15.92
C ALA A 201 0.19 19.11 16.52
N ALA A 202 0.84 20.04 15.82
CA ALA A 202 0.87 21.46 16.20
C ALA A 202 -0.53 22.08 16.19
N ALA A 203 -1.35 21.80 15.17
CA ALA A 203 -2.72 22.26 15.09
C ALA A 203 -3.58 21.72 16.24
N ILE A 204 -3.44 20.44 16.60
CA ILE A 204 -4.13 19.85 17.76
C ILE A 204 -3.68 20.53 19.06
N ALA A 205 -2.37 20.73 19.26
CA ALA A 205 -1.82 21.40 20.44
C ALA A 205 -2.30 22.85 20.58
N TRP A 206 -2.46 23.55 19.45
CA TRP A 206 -2.95 24.93 19.39
C TRP A 206 -4.46 25.01 19.65
N LEU A 207 -5.26 24.22 18.94
CA LEU A 207 -6.72 24.25 19.02
C LEU A 207 -7.26 23.62 20.30
N ARG A 208 -6.48 22.77 20.98
CA ARG A 208 -6.87 22.09 22.23
C ARG A 208 -5.81 22.32 23.32
N PRO A 209 -5.90 23.42 24.10
CA PRO A 209 -4.90 23.77 25.11
C PRO A 209 -4.62 22.66 26.14
N ARG A 210 -5.63 21.86 26.51
CA ARG A 210 -5.48 20.70 27.41
C ARG A 210 -4.52 19.63 26.85
N LEU A 211 -4.41 19.54 25.54
CA LEU A 211 -3.61 18.57 24.81
C LEU A 211 -2.27 19.14 24.33
N ARG A 212 -1.96 20.40 24.68
CA ARG A 212 -0.70 21.05 24.31
C ARG A 212 0.54 20.33 24.86
N ARG A 213 0.46 19.81 26.10
CA ARG A 213 1.56 19.09 26.76
C ARG A 213 2.00 17.81 26.03
N PRO A 214 1.11 16.89 25.65
CA PRO A 214 1.52 15.69 24.90
C PRO A 214 1.83 15.99 23.42
N TRP A 215 1.06 16.86 22.76
CA TRP A 215 1.21 17.06 21.31
C TRP A 215 2.28 18.07 20.90
N GLY A 216 2.62 19.04 21.75
CA GLY A 216 3.70 19.99 21.47
C GLY A 216 5.06 19.30 21.26
N PRO A 217 5.53 18.46 22.21
CA PRO A 217 6.76 17.68 22.06
C PRO A 217 6.71 16.71 20.87
N LEU A 218 5.57 16.05 20.63
CA LEU A 218 5.41 15.14 19.49
C LEU A 218 5.50 15.90 18.15
N ALA A 219 4.93 17.10 18.04
CA ALA A 219 5.10 17.95 16.88
C ALA A 219 6.57 18.29 16.65
N GLY A 220 7.31 18.62 17.72
CA GLY A 220 8.75 18.84 17.68
C GLY A 220 9.53 17.61 17.21
N LEU A 221 9.22 16.43 17.76
CA LEU A 221 9.86 15.17 17.38
C LEU A 221 9.64 14.83 15.89
N LEU A 222 8.40 14.97 15.41
CA LEU A 222 8.04 14.75 14.00
C LEU A 222 8.71 15.76 13.07
N LEU A 223 8.82 17.03 13.49
CA LEU A 223 9.54 18.05 12.74
C LEU A 223 11.03 17.73 12.64
N VAL A 224 11.68 17.41 13.76
CA VAL A 224 13.11 17.03 13.79
C VAL A 224 13.37 15.81 12.91
N THR A 225 12.51 14.79 13.02
CA THR A 225 12.52 13.59 12.19
C THR A 225 12.43 13.92 10.70
N GLY A 226 11.44 14.75 10.32
CA GLY A 226 11.25 15.18 8.94
C GLY A 226 12.44 15.96 8.41
N SER A 227 12.95 16.92 9.18
CA SER A 227 14.12 17.73 8.83
C SER A 227 15.38 16.88 8.68
N PHE A 228 15.62 15.94 9.60
CA PHE A 228 16.73 14.99 9.50
C PHE A 228 16.63 14.16 8.23
N ARG A 229 15.45 13.61 7.92
CA ARG A 229 15.25 12.80 6.70
C ARG A 229 15.42 13.62 5.42
N LEU A 230 14.92 14.86 5.41
CA LEU A 230 15.10 15.79 4.30
C LEU A 230 16.58 16.08 4.08
N MET A 231 17.32 16.43 5.13
CA MET A 231 18.76 16.70 5.07
C MET A 231 19.53 15.48 4.58
N TRP A 232 19.24 14.29 5.13
CA TRP A 232 19.82 13.03 4.69
C TRP A 232 19.62 12.79 3.19
N THR A 233 18.39 13.01 2.72
CA THR A 233 18.01 12.86 1.31
C THR A 233 18.73 13.88 0.42
N ALA A 234 18.79 15.15 0.86
CA ALA A 234 19.44 16.23 0.12
C ALA A 234 20.95 16.02 -0.01
N MET A 235 21.58 15.40 0.98
CA MET A 235 23.00 15.02 0.93
C MET A 235 23.29 13.86 -0.02
N GLY A 236 22.27 13.17 -0.56
CA GLY A 236 22.45 12.02 -1.44
C GLY A 236 23.24 10.90 -0.75
N ALA A 237 22.89 10.60 0.50
CA ALA A 237 23.67 9.72 1.36
C ALA A 237 23.76 8.27 0.84
N ASN A 238 22.81 7.83 -0.01
CA ASN A 238 22.88 6.53 -0.71
C ASN A 238 22.90 6.67 -2.24
N SER A 239 23.32 5.61 -2.93
CA SER A 239 23.41 5.54 -4.39
C SER A 239 22.06 5.78 -5.08
N TYR A 240 20.97 5.31 -4.47
CA TYR A 240 19.61 5.52 -4.96
C TYR A 240 19.23 7.01 -5.00
N GLU A 241 19.49 7.75 -3.93
CA GLU A 241 19.20 9.19 -3.82
C GLU A 241 20.01 9.98 -4.84
N ARG A 242 21.30 9.66 -5.01
CA ARG A 242 22.15 10.29 -6.03
C ARG A 242 21.65 10.04 -7.45
N GLY A 243 21.24 8.81 -7.75
CA GLY A 243 20.75 8.44 -9.09
C GLY A 243 19.45 9.15 -9.50
N ARG A 244 18.60 9.51 -8.53
CA ARG A 244 17.33 10.22 -8.80
C ARG A 244 17.49 11.73 -8.98
N LEU A 245 18.58 12.32 -8.49
CA LEU A 245 18.83 13.76 -8.61
C LEU A 245 19.39 14.18 -9.97
N GLN A 246 19.83 13.22 -10.81
CA GLN A 246 20.65 13.50 -11.99
C GLN A 246 19.94 13.33 -13.35
N THR A 247 18.65 12.95 -13.41
CA THR A 247 18.03 12.51 -14.68
C THR A 247 16.54 12.84 -14.85
N ASP A 248 16.08 12.83 -16.10
CA ASP A 248 14.66 12.86 -16.53
C ASP A 248 13.80 11.75 -15.87
N SER A 249 14.43 10.78 -15.20
CA SER A 249 13.75 9.71 -14.46
C SER A 249 12.87 10.24 -13.32
N ALA A 250 13.09 11.47 -12.84
CA ALA A 250 12.26 12.07 -11.80
C ALA A 250 10.82 12.34 -12.26
N ILE A 251 10.64 12.84 -13.49
CA ILE A 251 9.30 13.12 -14.05
C ILE A 251 8.57 11.80 -14.31
N ASN A 252 9.26 10.84 -14.93
CA ASN A 252 8.70 9.51 -15.18
C ASN A 252 8.37 8.75 -13.88
N TYR A 253 9.03 9.06 -12.77
CA TYR A 253 8.70 8.51 -11.45
C TYR A 253 7.48 9.18 -10.82
N LEU A 254 7.23 10.45 -11.11
CA LEU A 254 6.13 11.21 -10.53
C LEU A 254 4.80 10.91 -11.23
N MET A 255 4.80 10.88 -12.56
CA MET A 255 3.59 10.78 -13.37
C MET A 255 3.08 9.34 -13.52
N THR A 256 1.77 9.20 -13.71
CA THR A 256 1.15 7.95 -14.19
C THR A 256 1.51 7.71 -15.67
N GLU A 257 1.28 6.50 -16.17
CA GLU A 257 1.69 6.11 -17.53
C GLU A 257 0.62 6.26 -18.59
N THR A 258 -0.65 6.04 -18.23
CA THR A 258 -1.74 5.95 -19.20
C THR A 258 -2.80 7.03 -18.98
N PRO A 259 -3.54 7.42 -20.03
CA PRO A 259 -4.68 8.33 -19.90
C PRO A 259 -5.72 7.86 -18.88
N ALA A 260 -6.00 6.56 -18.78
CA ALA A 260 -6.95 6.04 -17.81
C ALA A 260 -6.47 6.22 -16.36
N GLN A 261 -5.16 6.04 -16.10
CA GLN A 261 -4.58 6.33 -14.78
C GLN A 261 -4.61 7.83 -14.44
N HIS A 262 -4.35 8.71 -15.41
CA HIS A 262 -4.52 10.16 -15.22
C HIS A 262 -5.98 10.52 -14.89
N LEU A 263 -6.93 9.87 -15.56
CA LEU A 263 -8.37 10.07 -15.32
C LEU A 263 -8.77 9.60 -13.92
N LEU A 264 -8.24 8.46 -13.44
CA LEU A 264 -8.49 7.99 -12.07
C LEU A 264 -7.93 8.97 -11.04
N LEU A 265 -6.71 9.47 -11.24
CA LEU A 265 -6.10 10.47 -10.38
C LEU A 265 -6.96 11.74 -10.28
N ALA A 266 -7.42 12.26 -11.41
CA ALA A 266 -8.28 13.43 -11.48
C ALA A 266 -9.63 13.18 -10.77
N ALA A 267 -10.27 12.04 -11.04
CA ALA A 267 -11.54 11.65 -10.43
C ALA A 267 -11.42 11.50 -8.91
N VAL A 268 -10.37 10.83 -8.41
CA VAL A 268 -10.11 10.66 -6.98
C VAL A 268 -9.86 12.00 -6.30
N SER A 269 -9.07 12.88 -6.91
CA SER A 269 -8.77 14.21 -6.37
C SER A 269 -10.04 15.06 -6.27
N LEU A 270 -10.83 15.10 -7.34
CA LEU A 270 -12.09 15.85 -7.39
C LEU A 270 -13.12 15.30 -6.39
N LEU A 271 -13.23 13.96 -6.29
CA LEU A 271 -14.06 13.32 -5.28
C LEU A 271 -13.64 13.70 -3.86
N GLY A 272 -12.34 13.67 -3.56
CA GLY A 272 -11.82 14.08 -2.26
C GLY A 272 -12.22 15.50 -1.89
N VAL A 273 -12.06 16.45 -2.81
CA VAL A 273 -12.44 17.86 -2.61
C VAL A 273 -13.94 18.01 -2.44
N LEU A 274 -14.76 17.39 -3.29
CA LEU A 274 -16.22 17.49 -3.21
C LEU A 274 -16.78 16.84 -1.94
N LEU A 275 -16.20 15.73 -1.49
CA LEU A 275 -16.57 15.09 -0.24
C LEU A 275 -16.21 15.98 0.95
N ALA A 276 -15.01 16.56 0.98
CA ALA A 276 -14.60 17.49 2.03
C ALA A 276 -15.51 18.74 2.04
N ALA A 277 -15.75 19.36 0.89
CA ALA A 277 -16.65 20.49 0.75
C ALA A 277 -18.08 20.14 1.19
N GLY A 278 -18.61 18.98 0.77
CA GLY A 278 -19.92 18.50 1.19
C GLY A 278 -20.03 18.17 2.68
N MET A 279 -18.93 17.84 3.35
CA MET A 279 -18.88 17.66 4.81
C MET A 279 -18.73 18.98 5.57
N LEU A 280 -18.16 20.01 4.94
CA LEU A 280 -17.93 21.33 5.53
C LEU A 280 -19.07 22.32 5.29
N ALA A 281 -19.78 22.20 4.17
CA ALA A 281 -20.84 23.10 3.74
C ALA A 281 -22.21 22.77 4.38
N ASN A 282 -23.13 23.74 4.29
CA ASN A 282 -24.52 23.63 4.77
C ASN A 282 -25.51 23.81 3.61
N GLY A 283 -26.74 23.31 3.80
CA GLY A 283 -27.86 23.51 2.88
C GLY A 283 -27.58 23.05 1.44
N LYS A 284 -28.01 23.85 0.46
CA LYS A 284 -27.94 23.52 -0.98
C LYS A 284 -26.54 23.22 -1.49
N VAL A 285 -25.51 23.88 -0.94
CA VAL A 285 -24.12 23.67 -1.37
C VAL A 285 -23.67 22.25 -1.02
N ARG A 286 -24.01 21.78 0.19
CA ARG A 286 -23.72 20.40 0.62
C ARG A 286 -24.39 19.37 -0.30
N ASP A 287 -25.67 19.57 -0.61
CA ASP A 287 -26.42 18.66 -1.48
C ASP A 287 -25.86 18.64 -2.91
N GLY A 288 -25.50 19.81 -3.44
CA GLY A 288 -24.84 19.95 -4.73
C GLY A 288 -23.51 19.20 -4.78
N CYS A 289 -22.63 19.42 -3.80
CA CYS A 289 -21.34 18.73 -3.71
C CYS A 289 -21.50 17.21 -3.65
N LEU A 290 -22.43 16.69 -2.83
CA LEU A 290 -22.64 15.25 -2.68
C LEU A 290 -23.29 14.61 -3.92
N ARG A 291 -24.17 15.35 -4.62
CA ARG A 291 -24.73 14.89 -5.90
C ARG A 291 -23.66 14.78 -6.98
N ILE A 292 -22.82 15.80 -7.12
CA ILE A 292 -21.71 15.79 -8.10
C ILE A 292 -20.71 14.69 -7.73
N ALA A 293 -20.37 14.54 -6.44
CA ALA A 293 -19.51 13.45 -5.98
C ALA A 293 -20.13 12.08 -6.31
N GLY A 294 -21.43 11.90 -6.13
CA GLY A 294 -22.13 10.68 -6.54
C GLY A 294 -22.01 10.41 -8.04
N ALA A 295 -22.20 11.43 -8.88
CA ALA A 295 -22.07 11.30 -10.34
C ALA A 295 -20.64 10.90 -10.77
N ILE A 296 -19.62 11.52 -10.18
CA ILE A 296 -18.21 11.16 -10.48
C ILE A 296 -17.91 9.75 -9.97
N ALA A 297 -18.43 9.35 -8.81
CA ALA A 297 -18.22 8.01 -8.28
C ALA A 297 -18.78 6.93 -9.23
N TRP A 298 -19.87 7.21 -9.94
CA TRP A 298 -20.43 6.31 -10.97
C TRP A 298 -19.55 6.18 -12.22
N LEU A 299 -18.63 7.11 -12.47
CA LEU A 299 -17.65 7.00 -13.55
C LEU A 299 -16.47 6.10 -13.17
N LEU A 300 -16.18 5.92 -11.88
CA LEU A 300 -15.02 5.15 -11.41
C LEU A 300 -14.97 3.72 -11.97
N PRO A 301 -16.07 2.93 -12.01
CA PRO A 301 -16.01 1.58 -12.57
C PRO A 301 -15.56 1.55 -14.02
N ALA A 302 -16.02 2.50 -14.85
CA ALA A 302 -15.61 2.57 -16.25
C ALA A 302 -14.11 2.89 -16.38
N VAL A 303 -13.62 3.86 -15.60
CA VAL A 303 -12.19 4.20 -15.56
C VAL A 303 -11.35 3.01 -15.10
N VAL A 304 -11.81 2.29 -14.08
CA VAL A 304 -11.14 1.10 -13.54
C VAL A 304 -11.13 -0.06 -14.53
N VAL A 305 -12.21 -0.26 -15.29
CA VAL A 305 -12.24 -1.25 -16.37
C VAL A 305 -11.22 -0.91 -17.45
N LEU A 306 -11.09 0.37 -17.83
CA LEU A 306 -10.04 0.78 -18.78
C LEU A 306 -8.64 0.47 -18.26
N ILE A 307 -8.33 0.83 -17.01
CA ILE A 307 -7.04 0.50 -16.38
C ILE A 307 -6.82 -1.02 -16.30
N ALA A 308 -7.87 -1.79 -15.98
CA ALA A 308 -7.78 -3.25 -15.94
C ALA A 308 -7.43 -3.83 -17.32
N LEU A 309 -8.03 -3.32 -18.39
CA LEU A 309 -7.73 -3.73 -19.76
C LEU A 309 -6.29 -3.37 -20.16
N GLU A 310 -5.83 -2.17 -19.82
CA GLU A 310 -4.43 -1.75 -20.03
C GLU A 310 -3.48 -2.74 -19.34
N ILE A 311 -3.69 -3.03 -18.05
CA ILE A 311 -2.86 -3.96 -17.27
C ILE A 311 -2.85 -5.36 -17.87
N LEU A 312 -4.02 -5.87 -18.28
CA LEU A 312 -4.14 -7.20 -18.90
C LEU A 312 -3.43 -7.28 -20.26
N ASN A 313 -3.33 -6.16 -20.98
CA ASN A 313 -2.61 -6.06 -22.24
C ASN A 313 -1.09 -5.82 -22.06
N GLY A 314 -0.61 -5.70 -20.82
CA GLY A 314 0.80 -5.41 -20.53
C GLY A 314 1.15 -3.92 -20.58
N GLU A 315 0.17 -3.03 -20.56
CA GLU A 315 0.35 -1.58 -20.57
C GLU A 315 0.13 -0.97 -19.18
N GLY A 316 0.69 0.22 -18.96
CA GLY A 316 0.48 0.97 -17.71
C GLY A 316 1.02 0.28 -16.46
N ILE A 317 1.96 -0.65 -16.59
CA ILE A 317 2.57 -1.36 -15.47
C ILE A 317 3.57 -0.42 -14.78
N LYS A 318 3.01 0.42 -13.90
CA LYS A 318 3.80 1.39 -13.16
C LYS A 318 4.43 0.77 -11.93
N LEU A 319 5.75 0.90 -11.77
CA LEU A 319 6.40 0.58 -10.50
C LEU A 319 5.84 1.44 -9.37
N LYS A 320 5.98 2.77 -9.51
CA LYS A 320 5.56 3.80 -8.54
C LYS A 320 5.15 5.07 -9.31
N ALA A 321 4.01 5.64 -8.96
CA ALA A 321 3.54 6.95 -9.38
C ALA A 321 3.61 7.88 -8.16
N GLY A 322 4.67 8.70 -8.08
CA GLY A 322 4.89 9.62 -6.95
C GLY A 322 3.72 10.59 -6.72
N LEU A 323 2.93 10.90 -7.75
CA LEU A 323 1.75 11.76 -7.61
C LEU A 323 0.63 11.12 -6.78
N SER A 324 0.50 9.78 -6.78
CA SER A 324 -0.44 9.06 -5.90
C SER A 324 -0.15 9.30 -4.42
N PHE A 325 1.14 9.46 -4.09
CA PHE A 325 1.58 9.78 -2.73
C PHE A 325 1.20 11.22 -2.34
N VAL A 326 1.41 12.19 -3.23
CA VAL A 326 1.02 13.59 -3.01
C VAL A 326 -0.50 13.70 -2.81
N VAL A 327 -1.29 13.06 -3.67
CA VAL A 327 -2.75 13.03 -3.51
C VAL A 327 -3.15 12.37 -2.19
N GLY A 328 -2.46 11.32 -1.75
CA GLY A 328 -2.65 10.73 -0.42
C GLY A 328 -2.50 11.76 0.71
N LEU A 329 -1.44 12.56 0.69
CA LEU A 329 -1.24 13.62 1.69
C LEU A 329 -2.31 14.71 1.61
N VAL A 330 -2.74 15.10 0.40
CA VAL A 330 -3.84 16.05 0.21
C VAL A 330 -5.14 15.51 0.80
N LEU A 331 -5.48 14.23 0.55
CA LEU A 331 -6.66 13.58 1.10
C LEU A 331 -6.61 13.49 2.63
N MET A 332 -5.44 13.24 3.23
CA MET A 332 -5.24 13.31 4.68
C MET A 332 -5.49 14.72 5.22
N GLY A 333 -4.98 15.74 4.53
CA GLY A 333 -5.20 17.15 4.87
C GLY A 333 -6.67 17.54 4.79
N LEU A 334 -7.38 17.11 3.75
CA LEU A 334 -8.82 17.33 3.59
C LEU A 334 -9.62 16.64 4.71
N GLY A 335 -9.31 15.37 5.02
CA GLY A 335 -9.93 14.65 6.14
C GLY A 335 -9.67 15.34 7.49
N SER A 336 -8.47 15.88 7.68
CA SER A 336 -8.11 16.66 8.86
C SER A 336 -8.92 17.96 8.96
N ALA A 337 -9.03 18.71 7.86
CA ALA A 337 -9.81 19.93 7.81
C ALA A 337 -11.29 19.68 8.15
N VAL A 338 -11.88 18.58 7.66
CA VAL A 338 -13.25 18.17 7.99
C VAL A 338 -13.45 17.96 9.49
N VAL A 339 -12.48 17.34 10.19
CA VAL A 339 -12.60 17.06 11.63
C VAL A 339 -12.30 18.29 12.49
N LEU A 340 -11.38 19.15 12.06
CA LEU A 340 -10.98 20.34 12.80
C LEU A 340 -11.96 21.52 12.64
N ALA A 341 -12.67 21.61 11.50
CA ALA A 341 -13.58 22.72 11.21
C ALA A 341 -14.75 22.92 12.19
N PRO A 342 -15.40 21.88 12.76
CA PRO A 342 -16.44 22.04 13.78
C PRO A 342 -15.97 22.71 15.08
N TRP A 343 -14.66 22.88 15.29
CA TRP A 343 -14.12 23.65 16.42
C TRP A 343 -14.08 25.16 16.14
N LEU A 344 -14.56 25.57 14.96
CA LEU A 344 -14.87 26.95 14.63
C LEU A 344 -16.35 27.24 14.97
N PRO A 345 -16.69 28.45 15.47
CA PRO A 345 -18.06 28.78 15.85
C PRO A 345 -19.03 28.58 14.67
N ARG A 346 -20.01 27.69 14.82
CA ARG A 346 -21.12 27.51 13.86
C ARG A 346 -22.43 27.96 14.48
N GLY A 347 -23.18 28.76 13.73
CA GLY A 347 -24.54 29.15 14.08
C GLY A 347 -25.50 27.96 14.11
N PRO A 348 -26.61 28.06 14.87
CA PRO A 348 -27.59 27.00 15.00
C PRO A 348 -28.36 26.84 13.69
N GLY A 349 -28.34 25.64 13.08
CA GLY A 349 -29.01 25.45 11.80
C GLY A 349 -29.09 24.01 11.29
N ILE A 350 -30.23 23.39 11.62
CA ILE A 350 -31.02 22.47 10.79
C ILE A 350 -30.55 21.01 10.64
N THR A 351 -31.43 20.16 11.13
CA THR A 351 -31.57 18.71 10.99
C THR A 351 -31.99 18.30 9.56
N ALA A 352 -31.08 17.67 8.82
CA ALA A 352 -31.38 16.88 7.62
C ALA A 352 -30.36 15.73 7.52
N THR A 353 -30.73 14.54 8.01
CA THR A 353 -29.78 13.45 8.29
C THR A 353 -29.98 12.15 7.49
N GLU A 354 -31.12 11.91 6.83
CA GLU A 354 -31.40 10.56 6.28
C GLU A 354 -31.05 10.35 4.79
N THR A 355 -31.46 11.22 3.86
CA THR A 355 -31.21 11.02 2.41
C THR A 355 -29.73 11.07 2.02
N LEU A 356 -28.93 11.80 2.79
CA LEU A 356 -27.50 12.02 2.54
C LEU A 356 -26.63 10.85 3.01
N HIS A 357 -27.17 9.99 3.87
CA HIS A 357 -26.49 8.80 4.36
C HIS A 357 -26.36 7.75 3.24
N ASN A 358 -27.43 7.54 2.47
CA ASN A 358 -27.48 6.60 1.36
C ASN A 358 -26.47 6.92 0.23
N GLY A 359 -26.23 8.21 -0.05
CA GLY A 359 -25.26 8.61 -1.07
C GLY A 359 -23.82 8.20 -0.74
N ARG A 360 -23.41 8.34 0.53
CA ARG A 360 -22.05 8.00 0.97
C ARG A 360 -21.78 6.50 0.96
N ILE A 361 -22.78 5.70 1.34
CA ILE A 361 -22.70 4.23 1.28
C ILE A 361 -22.48 3.79 -0.16
N ARG A 362 -23.25 4.34 -1.11
CA ARG A 362 -23.10 4.03 -2.54
C ARG A 362 -21.70 4.40 -3.04
N ILE A 363 -21.18 5.58 -2.69
CA ILE A 363 -19.82 5.99 -3.07
C ILE A 363 -18.79 5.01 -2.49
N ALA A 364 -18.90 4.62 -1.22
CA ALA A 364 -18.01 3.65 -0.60
C ALA A 364 -18.06 2.29 -1.31
N ALA A 365 -19.26 1.79 -1.60
CA ALA A 365 -19.46 0.52 -2.31
C ALA A 365 -18.85 0.54 -3.72
N LEU A 366 -19.01 1.64 -4.46
CA LEU A 366 -18.39 1.84 -5.77
C LEU A 366 -16.85 1.83 -5.67
N ILE A 367 -16.27 2.55 -4.71
CA ILE A 367 -14.81 2.57 -4.50
C ILE A 367 -14.29 1.17 -4.18
N VAL A 368 -14.94 0.47 -3.26
CA VAL A 368 -14.60 -0.92 -2.89
C VAL A 368 -14.67 -1.85 -4.09
N THR A 369 -15.74 -1.76 -4.90
CA THR A 369 -15.91 -2.58 -6.10
C THR A 369 -14.80 -2.33 -7.10
N CYS A 370 -14.42 -1.05 -7.27
CA CYS A 370 -13.28 -0.66 -8.10
C CYS A 370 -11.95 -1.23 -7.57
N MET A 371 -11.74 -1.21 -6.25
CA MET A 371 -10.54 -1.78 -5.63
C MET A 371 -10.44 -3.29 -5.88
N VAL A 372 -11.53 -4.03 -5.64
CA VAL A 372 -11.60 -5.47 -5.91
C VAL A 372 -11.30 -5.76 -7.38
N THR A 373 -11.91 -5.00 -8.29
CA THR A 373 -11.71 -5.17 -9.75
C THR A 373 -10.24 -5.00 -10.14
N LEU A 374 -9.58 -3.92 -9.68
CA LEU A 374 -8.16 -3.70 -9.98
C LEU A 374 -7.25 -4.76 -9.35
N LEU A 375 -7.52 -5.18 -8.11
CA LEU A 375 -6.75 -6.25 -7.46
C LEU A 375 -6.85 -7.57 -8.24
N LEU A 376 -8.05 -7.94 -8.69
CA LEU A 376 -8.26 -9.14 -9.49
C LEU A 376 -7.61 -9.03 -10.87
N ALA A 377 -7.73 -7.89 -11.55
CA ALA A 377 -7.10 -7.66 -12.85
C ALA A 377 -5.57 -7.78 -12.78
N LYS A 378 -4.95 -7.16 -11.77
CA LYS A 378 -3.50 -7.27 -11.51
C LYS A 378 -3.10 -8.71 -11.19
N SER A 379 -3.90 -9.40 -10.38
CA SER A 379 -3.65 -10.79 -10.02
C SER A 379 -3.75 -11.71 -11.24
N ALA A 380 -4.71 -11.47 -12.12
CA ALA A 380 -4.87 -12.20 -13.38
C ALA A 380 -3.69 -11.93 -14.35
N ALA A 381 -3.31 -10.67 -14.56
CA ALA A 381 -2.16 -10.33 -15.41
C ALA A 381 -0.87 -10.98 -14.91
N TRP A 382 -0.60 -10.88 -13.61
CA TRP A 382 0.57 -11.50 -12.98
C TRP A 382 0.56 -13.02 -13.03
N TRP A 383 -0.61 -13.63 -12.79
CA TRP A 383 -0.76 -15.07 -12.90
C TRP A 383 -0.50 -15.56 -14.33
N THR A 384 -1.10 -14.91 -15.33
CA THR A 384 -0.89 -15.25 -16.74
C THR A 384 0.59 -15.16 -17.08
N ALA A 385 1.25 -14.08 -16.68
CA ALA A 385 2.67 -13.90 -16.93
C ALA A 385 3.54 -14.98 -16.27
N THR A 386 3.33 -15.25 -14.98
CA THR A 386 4.12 -16.24 -14.25
C THR A 386 3.85 -17.67 -14.70
N ARG A 387 2.64 -17.98 -15.17
CA ARG A 387 2.35 -19.25 -15.85
C ARG A 387 3.01 -19.36 -17.22
N GLY A 388 3.04 -18.27 -17.99
CA GLY A 388 3.82 -18.21 -19.24
C GLY A 388 5.30 -18.50 -19.00
N LEU A 389 5.89 -17.89 -17.97
CA LEU A 389 7.27 -18.13 -17.55
C LEU A 389 7.50 -19.60 -17.15
N GLN A 390 6.56 -20.19 -16.42
CA GLN A 390 6.63 -21.62 -16.05
C GLN A 390 6.61 -22.54 -17.25
N ASN A 391 5.66 -22.35 -18.16
CA ASN A 391 5.58 -23.20 -19.35
C ASN A 391 6.87 -23.12 -20.17
N LEU A 392 7.41 -21.91 -20.33
CA LEU A 392 8.68 -21.69 -21.01
C LEU A 392 9.84 -22.47 -20.35
N LEU A 393 9.93 -22.45 -19.02
CA LEU A 393 10.97 -23.20 -18.29
C LEU A 393 10.75 -24.72 -18.37
N GLY A 394 9.49 -25.17 -18.34
CA GLY A 394 9.13 -26.58 -18.38
C GLY A 394 9.30 -27.22 -19.76
N GLU A 395 9.15 -26.44 -20.83
CA GLU A 395 9.31 -26.89 -22.22
C GLU A 395 10.75 -26.80 -22.74
N ALA A 396 11.64 -26.12 -22.03
CA ALA A 396 13.02 -25.98 -22.47
C ALA A 396 13.78 -27.33 -22.33
N ASP A 397 14.51 -27.73 -23.36
CA ASP A 397 15.36 -28.93 -23.33
C ASP A 397 16.82 -28.63 -22.91
N THR A 398 17.14 -27.37 -22.60
CA THR A 398 18.49 -26.96 -22.22
C THR A 398 18.67 -26.88 -20.70
N ASP A 399 19.90 -27.04 -20.22
CA ASP A 399 20.20 -26.90 -18.79
C ASP A 399 20.08 -25.44 -18.31
N CYS A 400 20.38 -24.50 -19.19
CA CYS A 400 20.32 -23.08 -18.92
C CYS A 400 19.78 -22.32 -20.13
N ILE A 401 18.85 -21.40 -19.89
CA ILE A 401 18.23 -20.50 -20.85
C ILE A 401 18.89 -19.13 -20.72
N THR A 402 19.46 -18.64 -21.82
CA THR A 402 19.99 -17.28 -21.89
C THR A 402 18.83 -16.28 -22.09
N LEU A 403 18.67 -15.36 -21.13
CA LEU A 403 17.80 -14.20 -21.24
C LEU A 403 18.53 -13.07 -21.97
N SER A 404 18.00 -12.68 -23.13
CA SER A 404 18.46 -11.57 -23.97
C SER A 404 17.27 -10.68 -24.38
N ALA A 405 17.55 -9.64 -25.15
CA ALA A 405 16.50 -8.75 -25.67
C ALA A 405 15.58 -9.43 -26.70
N THR A 406 15.97 -10.57 -27.26
CA THR A 406 15.20 -11.29 -28.29
C THR A 406 14.87 -12.72 -27.90
N GLU A 407 15.48 -13.23 -26.83
CA GLU A 407 15.34 -14.62 -26.41
C GLU A 407 15.13 -14.72 -24.89
N PRO A 408 14.28 -15.66 -24.44
CA PRO A 408 13.36 -16.45 -25.25
C PRO A 408 12.19 -15.60 -25.78
N PHE A 409 11.76 -15.84 -27.03
CA PHE A 409 10.72 -15.07 -27.71
C PHE A 409 9.40 -15.00 -26.91
N GLY A 410 9.09 -16.06 -26.15
CA GLY A 410 7.93 -16.13 -25.28
C GLY A 410 7.89 -15.05 -24.18
N LEU A 411 9.02 -14.45 -23.80
CA LEU A 411 9.06 -13.34 -22.85
C LEU A 411 8.87 -11.96 -23.48
N GLN A 412 8.87 -11.88 -24.82
CA GLN A 412 8.75 -10.62 -25.55
C GLN A 412 7.29 -10.20 -25.79
N TRP A 413 6.33 -11.03 -25.37
CA TRP A 413 4.92 -10.69 -25.50
C TRP A 413 4.57 -9.50 -24.59
N PRO A 414 3.69 -8.58 -25.02
CA PRO A 414 3.35 -7.39 -24.23
C PRO A 414 2.93 -7.71 -22.79
N TRP A 415 2.11 -8.74 -22.59
CA TRP A 415 1.64 -9.17 -21.26
C TRP A 415 2.75 -9.79 -20.38
N MET A 416 3.89 -10.17 -20.95
CA MET A 416 5.07 -10.66 -20.23
C MET A 416 5.99 -9.52 -19.77
N ALA A 417 5.84 -8.30 -20.29
CA ALA A 417 6.61 -7.12 -19.86
C ALA A 417 6.44 -6.82 -18.35
N ILE A 418 5.40 -7.39 -17.73
CA ILE A 418 5.16 -7.33 -16.29
C ILE A 418 6.20 -8.10 -15.48
N ILE A 419 6.83 -9.11 -16.08
CA ILE A 419 7.98 -9.80 -15.50
C ILE A 419 9.20 -9.05 -16.00
N ASP A 420 9.47 -7.94 -15.32
CA ASP A 420 10.60 -7.04 -15.56
C ASP A 420 11.91 -7.82 -15.73
N ASP A 421 12.66 -7.55 -16.81
CA ASP A 421 13.86 -8.26 -17.27
C ASP A 421 14.89 -8.54 -16.18
N TRP A 422 15.04 -7.63 -15.22
CA TRP A 422 16.04 -7.81 -14.15
C TRP A 422 15.55 -8.75 -13.05
N ALA A 423 14.24 -8.89 -12.84
CA ALA A 423 13.64 -9.78 -11.86
C ALA A 423 13.28 -11.15 -12.43
N THR A 424 13.21 -11.29 -13.76
CA THR A 424 12.86 -12.54 -14.47
C THR A 424 13.66 -13.76 -14.00
N PRO A 425 15.00 -13.73 -13.85
CA PRO A 425 15.76 -14.87 -13.32
C PRO A 425 15.33 -15.33 -11.93
N MET A 426 14.96 -14.41 -11.05
CA MET A 426 14.53 -14.72 -9.68
C MET A 426 13.08 -15.21 -9.66
N ASN A 427 12.22 -14.63 -10.49
CA ASN A 427 10.85 -15.11 -10.68
C ASN A 427 10.82 -16.52 -11.29
N ALA A 428 11.75 -16.85 -12.20
CA ALA A 428 11.86 -18.19 -12.76
C ALA A 428 12.09 -19.26 -11.68
N LEU A 429 12.91 -18.94 -10.68
CA LEU A 429 13.16 -19.81 -9.52
C LEU A 429 11.97 -19.82 -8.56
N ALA A 430 11.41 -18.66 -8.23
CA ALA A 430 10.31 -18.52 -7.28
C ALA A 430 9.00 -19.14 -7.79
N PHE A 431 8.78 -19.10 -9.10
CA PHE A 431 7.65 -19.68 -9.79
C PHE A 431 8.11 -20.89 -10.61
N ARG A 432 8.95 -21.77 -10.08
CA ARG A 432 9.32 -22.98 -10.82
C ARG A 432 8.08 -23.80 -11.23
N PRO A 433 8.10 -24.49 -12.40
CA PRO A 433 7.05 -25.41 -12.77
C PRO A 433 6.90 -26.50 -11.73
N TYR A 434 5.69 -26.65 -11.20
CA TYR A 434 5.29 -27.87 -10.52
C TYR A 434 4.85 -28.87 -11.58
N LEU A 435 5.81 -29.36 -12.34
CA LEU A 435 5.63 -30.63 -13.01
C LEU A 435 5.50 -31.64 -11.87
N VAL A 436 4.25 -32.06 -11.66
CA VAL A 436 3.71 -33.07 -10.73
C VAL A 436 4.82 -33.73 -9.91
N LEU A 437 4.75 -33.60 -8.57
CA LEU A 437 5.38 -34.56 -7.64
C LEU A 437 4.90 -35.95 -8.04
N GLN A 438 5.57 -36.58 -9.00
CA GLN A 438 5.38 -37.99 -9.27
C GLN A 438 6.02 -38.66 -8.07
N PRO A 439 5.24 -39.37 -7.22
CA PRO A 439 5.75 -39.95 -5.97
C PRO A 439 7.03 -40.78 -6.16
N GLU A 440 7.23 -41.29 -7.38
CA GLU A 440 8.35 -42.14 -7.77
C GLU A 440 9.50 -41.42 -8.50
N ARG A 441 9.29 -40.24 -9.10
CA ARG A 441 10.33 -39.53 -9.88
C ARG A 441 10.93 -38.31 -9.18
N GLY A 442 10.40 -37.92 -8.02
CA GLY A 442 10.85 -36.72 -7.32
C GLY A 442 10.47 -35.44 -8.07
N ILE A 443 11.13 -34.33 -7.72
CA ILE A 443 10.94 -33.04 -8.38
C ILE A 443 11.83 -33.00 -9.62
N GLU A 444 11.25 -32.73 -10.80
CA GLU A 444 12.03 -32.64 -12.04
C GLU A 444 13.01 -31.45 -12.00
N PRO A 445 14.27 -31.64 -12.44
CA PRO A 445 15.23 -30.54 -12.53
C PRO A 445 14.74 -29.45 -13.48
N VAL A 446 14.81 -28.19 -13.06
CA VAL A 446 14.37 -27.03 -13.87
C VAL A 446 15.57 -26.26 -14.39
N PRO A 447 15.49 -25.68 -15.60
CA PRO A 447 16.62 -24.97 -16.18
C PRO A 447 16.82 -23.64 -15.48
N LEU A 448 18.08 -23.20 -15.39
CA LEU A 448 18.39 -21.85 -14.94
C LEU A 448 18.08 -20.85 -16.05
N LEU A 449 17.40 -19.75 -15.72
CA LEU A 449 17.22 -18.63 -16.65
C LEU A 449 18.11 -17.47 -16.22
N LEU A 450 19.17 -17.18 -17.00
CA LEU A 450 20.21 -16.21 -16.65
C LEU A 450 20.49 -15.24 -17.79
N ARG A 451 20.85 -14.00 -17.47
CA ARG A 451 21.13 -12.97 -18.48
C ARG A 451 22.44 -13.21 -19.23
N HIS A 452 22.47 -12.98 -20.54
CA HIS A 452 23.70 -12.96 -21.35
C HIS A 452 24.54 -14.26 -21.25
N ASP A 453 25.86 -14.14 -21.10
CA ASP A 453 26.86 -15.22 -21.05
C ASP A 453 26.90 -15.97 -19.70
N ARG A 454 25.97 -15.68 -18.79
CA ARG A 454 26.03 -16.16 -17.40
C ARG A 454 25.77 -17.64 -17.24
N CYS A 455 25.13 -18.28 -18.21
CA CYS A 455 25.06 -19.74 -18.26
C CYS A 455 26.47 -20.35 -18.34
N ASP A 456 27.36 -19.80 -19.19
CA ASP A 456 28.74 -20.28 -19.31
C ASP A 456 29.56 -19.98 -18.05
N ILE A 457 29.34 -18.81 -17.44
CA ILE A 457 29.97 -18.44 -16.17
C ILE A 457 29.54 -19.43 -15.07
N ALA A 458 28.25 -19.73 -14.97
CA ALA A 458 27.73 -20.67 -13.97
C ALA A 458 28.34 -22.06 -14.13
N ARG A 459 28.42 -22.58 -15.37
CA ARG A 459 29.07 -23.88 -15.63
C ARG A 459 30.56 -23.90 -15.26
N LYS A 460 31.28 -22.80 -15.51
CA LYS A 460 32.73 -22.71 -15.22
C LYS A 460 33.04 -22.52 -13.74
N THR A 461 32.18 -21.82 -13.01
CA THR A 461 32.49 -21.33 -11.64
C THR A 461 31.67 -22.00 -10.56
N GLY A 462 30.58 -22.69 -10.91
CA GLY A 462 29.59 -23.16 -9.94
C GLY A 462 28.76 -22.05 -9.31
N LYS A 463 28.78 -20.83 -9.88
CA LYS A 463 28.12 -19.64 -9.33
C LYS A 463 27.02 -19.11 -10.24
N VAL A 464 25.84 -18.92 -9.67
CA VAL A 464 24.65 -18.37 -10.33
C VAL A 464 24.64 -16.86 -10.13
N TYR A 465 24.45 -16.14 -11.23
CA TYR A 465 24.33 -14.68 -11.25
C TYR A 465 22.96 -14.25 -11.79
N PRO A 466 21.89 -14.19 -10.97
CA PRO A 466 20.57 -13.74 -11.42
C PRO A 466 20.59 -12.29 -11.93
N THR A 467 21.41 -11.43 -11.32
CA THR A 467 21.69 -10.03 -11.74
C THR A 467 23.18 -9.73 -11.61
N SER A 468 23.69 -8.62 -12.17
CA SER A 468 25.15 -8.36 -12.20
C SER A 468 25.80 -8.16 -10.83
N TRP A 469 24.98 -8.02 -9.79
CA TRP A 469 25.41 -7.75 -8.43
C TRP A 469 24.94 -8.81 -7.44
N ILE A 470 24.36 -9.93 -7.91
CA ILE A 470 23.97 -11.05 -7.07
C ILE A 470 24.77 -12.26 -7.51
N GLU A 471 25.48 -12.85 -6.55
CA GLU A 471 26.30 -14.04 -6.73
C GLU A 471 25.88 -15.09 -5.70
N ARG A 472 25.57 -16.31 -6.13
CA ARG A 472 25.25 -17.43 -5.24
C ARG A 472 25.86 -18.72 -5.75
N ASP A 473 26.35 -19.56 -4.85
CA ASP A 473 26.76 -20.91 -5.22
C ASP A 473 25.54 -21.69 -5.71
N ILE A 474 25.71 -22.45 -6.79
CA ILE A 474 24.63 -23.22 -7.40
C ILE A 474 24.02 -24.21 -6.42
N GLU A 475 24.83 -24.79 -5.52
CA GLU A 475 24.37 -25.68 -4.46
C GLU A 475 23.39 -25.02 -3.48
N VAL A 476 23.60 -23.74 -3.17
CA VAL A 476 22.69 -22.98 -2.29
C VAL A 476 21.36 -22.72 -3.00
N VAL A 477 21.42 -22.37 -4.29
CA VAL A 477 20.20 -22.18 -5.11
C VAL A 477 19.45 -23.51 -5.26
N ASN A 478 20.18 -24.59 -5.53
CA ASN A 478 19.67 -25.94 -5.70
C ASN A 478 19.03 -26.48 -4.42
N ALA A 479 19.69 -26.35 -3.28
CA ALA A 479 19.17 -26.75 -1.98
C ALA A 479 17.85 -26.04 -1.64
N ARG A 480 17.72 -24.76 -2.03
CA ARG A 480 16.55 -23.96 -1.71
C ARG A 480 15.40 -24.14 -2.69
N PHE A 481 15.69 -24.06 -3.97
CA PHE A 481 14.66 -24.04 -5.02
C PHE A 481 14.40 -25.43 -5.60
N GLY A 482 15.12 -26.46 -5.16
CA GLY A 482 15.06 -27.82 -5.65
C GLY A 482 16.02 -28.06 -6.82
N PRO A 483 16.01 -29.27 -7.40
CA PRO A 483 16.99 -29.67 -8.41
C PRO A 483 16.99 -28.70 -9.59
N LEU A 484 18.18 -28.24 -9.97
CA LEU A 484 18.46 -27.42 -11.15
C LEU A 484 19.13 -28.31 -12.21
N ARG A 485 18.88 -28.03 -13.48
CA ARG A 485 19.66 -28.62 -14.58
C ARG A 485 21.01 -27.94 -14.74
#